data_AF-A0A5C9EKM4-F1
#
_entry.id   AF-A0A5C9EKM4-F1
#
_cell.length_a   1.000
_cell.length_b   1.000
_cell.length_c   1.000
_cell.angle_alpha   90.00
_cell.angle_beta   90.00
_cell.angle_gamma   90.00
#
_symmetry.space_group_name_H-M   'P 1'
#
loop_
_entity.id
_entity.type
_entity.pdbx_description
1 polymer ?
#
loop_
_entity_poly.entity_id
_entity_poly.type
_entity_poly.pdbx_seq_one_letter_code
_entity_poly.pdbx_strand_id
1 'polypeptide(L)'
;MKRSWFKLRNPDIFQGDLKNDLYFEGWYFKLVDDSKQNSIAIIPTIAINQLQKNSHVAIQVLDALQLKYNYIRYPLTEFRASDKEFKVKIHRNYFSKSRLSLDIKRPELDLKANLKFDNLVPIPRSLISPGIMGFLLYFPFLQTYHGIVSMCHSIRGTMSINDRTIDFKKKAKGYIEKDWGQSFPAAWIWMQTNHFDQENVSFMCSVAKVPLFNKHFTGFLCMLWVHGKFYRFASYNLSRIRYLKGFKKKAFIVLENMNYHLTIKASLGKTVDMKAPQAGSMVGHCFESMESKIEISLFQKDVKGTNKNDVKILFKGTGIKAGLELMNVKLLEV
;
A
#
# COMPACT_ATOMS: atom_id res chain seq x y z
N MET A 1 -5.24 14.38 -19.87
CA MET A 1 -5.27 15.23 -18.66
C MET A 1 -3.84 15.67 -18.30
N LYS A 2 -3.50 16.97 -18.44
CA LYS A 2 -2.18 17.49 -18.03
C LYS A 2 -2.09 17.47 -16.49
N ARG A 3 -1.30 16.57 -15.92
CA ARG A 3 -1.02 16.58 -14.47
C ARG A 3 -0.24 17.85 -14.13
N SER A 4 -0.72 18.64 -13.18
CA SER A 4 0.03 19.82 -12.73
C SER A 4 1.36 19.37 -12.11
N TRP A 5 2.40 20.20 -12.27
CA TRP A 5 3.71 19.91 -11.70
C TRP A 5 3.66 19.76 -10.17
N PHE A 6 2.73 20.48 -9.53
CA PHE A 6 2.43 20.35 -8.11
C PHE A 6 1.92 18.96 -7.75
N LYS A 7 0.94 18.41 -8.50
CA LYS A 7 0.37 17.08 -8.27
C LYS A 7 1.43 15.98 -8.36
N LEU A 8 2.31 16.05 -9.37
CA LEU A 8 3.40 15.08 -9.57
C LEU A 8 4.40 15.05 -8.41
N ARG A 9 4.66 16.20 -7.77
CA ARG A 9 5.55 16.31 -6.61
C ARG A 9 4.88 15.99 -5.27
N ASN A 10 3.55 15.90 -5.27
CA ASN A 10 2.75 15.62 -4.08
C ASN A 10 1.83 14.42 -4.34
N PRO A 11 2.39 13.21 -4.53
CA PRO A 11 1.59 12.04 -4.91
C PRO A 11 0.51 11.67 -3.88
N ASP A 12 0.61 12.16 -2.65
CA ASP A 12 -0.35 11.88 -1.57
C ASP A 12 -1.72 12.56 -1.80
N ILE A 13 -1.77 13.67 -2.55
CA ILE A 13 -3.02 14.39 -2.80
C ILE A 13 -3.82 13.72 -3.92
N PHE A 14 -5.10 14.08 -4.05
CA PHE A 14 -5.96 13.61 -5.14
C PHE A 14 -5.34 13.97 -6.51
N GLN A 15 -5.03 12.95 -7.31
CA GLN A 15 -4.36 13.11 -8.60
C GLN A 15 -5.37 13.20 -9.74
N GLY A 16 -6.56 12.63 -9.56
CA GLY A 16 -7.59 12.55 -10.57
C GLY A 16 -8.27 13.87 -10.91
N ASP A 17 -9.26 13.71 -11.78
CA ASP A 17 -10.30 14.67 -12.10
C ASP A 17 -11.63 13.88 -12.15
N LEU A 18 -12.70 14.43 -11.59
CA LEU A 18 -14.02 13.80 -11.59
C LEU A 18 -14.63 13.71 -13.00
N LYS A 19 -14.06 14.43 -13.98
CA LYS A 19 -14.44 14.39 -15.40
C LYS A 19 -13.74 13.29 -16.22
N ASN A 20 -12.88 12.48 -15.61
CA ASN A 20 -12.23 11.38 -16.32
C ASN A 20 -13.25 10.34 -16.81
N ASP A 21 -12.95 9.64 -17.91
CA ASP A 21 -13.84 8.58 -18.42
C ASP A 21 -13.69 7.28 -17.62
N LEU A 22 -12.44 6.88 -17.36
CA LEU A 22 -12.05 5.68 -16.64
C LEU A 22 -10.94 6.04 -15.64
N TYR A 23 -11.23 5.98 -14.34
CA TYR A 23 -10.26 6.34 -13.32
C TYR A 23 -10.58 5.69 -11.97
N PHE A 24 -9.56 5.28 -11.24
CA PHE A 24 -9.68 4.98 -9.82
C PHE A 24 -8.59 5.69 -9.03
N GLU A 25 -8.87 5.94 -7.76
CA GLU A 25 -7.90 6.43 -6.80
C GLU A 25 -8.32 6.05 -5.39
N GLY A 26 -7.39 5.55 -4.58
CA GLY A 26 -7.69 5.17 -3.20
C GLY A 26 -6.48 5.29 -2.29
N TRP A 27 -6.75 5.51 -1.01
CA TRP A 27 -5.72 5.57 0.04
C TRP A 27 -5.95 4.44 1.03
N TYR A 28 -5.00 3.53 1.15
CA TYR A 28 -5.09 2.41 2.05
C TYR A 28 -4.54 2.80 3.43
N PHE A 29 -5.40 2.89 4.43
CA PHE A 29 -5.02 3.08 5.83
C PHE A 29 -5.08 1.74 6.54
N LYS A 30 -3.94 1.19 6.94
CA LYS A 30 -3.89 0.03 7.83
C LYS A 30 -3.64 0.47 9.26
N LEU A 31 -4.48 -0.01 10.15
CA LEU A 31 -4.54 0.37 11.55
C LEU A 31 -4.42 -0.91 12.39
N VAL A 32 -3.39 -0.98 13.23
CA VAL A 32 -3.19 -2.11 14.14
C VAL A 32 -3.10 -1.59 15.56
N ASP A 33 -3.92 -2.16 16.44
CA ASP A 33 -4.01 -1.77 17.85
C ASP A 33 -2.80 -2.27 18.67
N ASP A 34 -2.69 -1.82 19.92
CA ASP A 34 -1.59 -2.16 20.82
C ASP A 34 -1.49 -3.68 21.09
N SER A 35 -2.65 -4.36 21.17
CA SER A 35 -2.72 -5.80 21.39
C SER A 35 -2.33 -6.61 20.15
N LYS A 36 -2.28 -5.95 18.98
CA LYS A 36 -2.12 -6.55 17.65
C LYS A 36 -3.23 -7.53 17.30
N GLN A 37 -4.33 -7.58 18.06
CA GLN A 37 -5.46 -8.46 17.76
C GLN A 37 -6.35 -7.85 16.68
N ASN A 38 -6.45 -6.52 16.65
CA ASN A 38 -7.29 -5.79 15.71
C ASN A 38 -6.43 -5.19 14.62
N SER A 39 -6.55 -5.74 13.41
CA SER A 39 -6.03 -5.14 12.18
C SER A 39 -7.21 -4.71 11.33
N ILE A 40 -7.34 -3.41 11.09
CA ILE A 40 -8.42 -2.82 10.28
C ILE A 40 -7.79 -2.06 9.11
N ALA A 41 -8.31 -2.25 7.90
CA ALA A 41 -8.00 -1.40 6.76
C ALA A 41 -9.21 -0.53 6.39
N ILE A 42 -8.96 0.77 6.18
CA ILE A 42 -9.94 1.74 5.74
C ILE A 42 -9.44 2.36 4.43
N ILE A 43 -10.25 2.29 3.38
CA ILE A 43 -9.85 2.73 2.04
C ILE A 43 -10.88 3.69 1.45
N PRO A 44 -10.77 5.01 1.64
CA PRO A 44 -11.48 5.96 0.79
C PRO A 44 -11.07 5.73 -0.67
N THR A 45 -12.05 5.53 -1.54
CA THR A 45 -11.88 5.18 -2.95
C THR A 45 -12.75 6.07 -3.83
N ILE A 46 -12.21 6.50 -4.95
CA ILE A 46 -12.91 7.10 -6.08
C ILE A 46 -12.88 6.06 -7.21
N ALA A 47 -14.03 5.82 -7.83
CA ALA A 47 -14.15 4.97 -9.00
C ALA A 47 -15.00 5.70 -10.04
N ILE A 48 -14.42 5.97 -11.19
CA ILE A 48 -15.02 6.72 -12.28
C ILE A 48 -15.08 5.81 -13.48
N ASN A 49 -16.29 5.53 -13.93
CA ASN A 49 -16.56 4.87 -15.19
C ASN A 49 -17.80 5.53 -15.81
N GLN A 50 -17.55 6.56 -16.62
CA GLN A 50 -18.60 7.33 -17.28
C GLN A 50 -19.31 6.50 -18.36
N LEU A 51 -18.58 5.61 -19.03
CA LEU A 51 -19.11 4.74 -20.09
C LEU A 51 -20.20 3.80 -19.56
N GLN A 52 -20.01 3.24 -18.36
CA GLN A 52 -20.96 2.35 -17.69
C GLN A 52 -21.90 3.09 -16.73
N LYS A 53 -21.84 4.43 -16.66
CA LYS A 53 -22.61 5.26 -15.71
C LYS A 53 -22.54 4.75 -14.26
N ASN A 54 -21.39 4.22 -13.86
CA ASN A 54 -21.20 3.59 -12.55
C ASN A 54 -20.21 4.38 -11.68
N SER A 55 -19.98 5.66 -11.98
CA SER A 55 -19.06 6.50 -11.21
C SER A 55 -19.59 6.75 -9.79
N HIS A 56 -18.75 6.55 -8.78
CA HIS A 56 -19.09 6.74 -7.37
C HIS A 56 -17.82 6.94 -6.54
N VAL A 57 -18.00 7.38 -5.30
CA VAL A 57 -16.97 7.23 -4.28
C VAL A 57 -17.41 6.18 -3.27
N ALA A 58 -16.46 5.56 -2.61
CA ALA A 58 -16.72 4.55 -1.61
C ALA A 58 -15.74 4.64 -0.46
N ILE A 59 -16.12 4.07 0.68
CA ILE A 59 -15.21 3.74 1.77
C ILE A 59 -15.22 2.23 1.88
N GLN A 60 -14.06 1.61 1.68
CA GLN A 60 -13.90 0.19 1.93
C GLN A 60 -13.44 -0.01 3.37
N VAL A 61 -14.01 -0.99 4.06
CA VAL A 61 -13.66 -1.36 5.44
C VAL A 61 -13.37 -2.84 5.46
N LEU A 62 -12.14 -3.20 5.79
CA LEU A 62 -11.72 -4.58 6.01
C LEU A 62 -11.40 -4.78 7.49
N ASP A 63 -12.11 -5.69 8.14
CA ASP A 63 -11.78 -6.18 9.47
C ASP A 63 -11.14 -7.57 9.35
N ALA A 64 -9.84 -7.66 9.62
CA ALA A 64 -9.11 -8.91 9.50
C ALA A 64 -9.45 -9.93 10.58
N LEU A 65 -9.82 -9.47 11.79
CA LEU A 65 -10.16 -10.35 12.90
C LEU A 65 -11.48 -11.08 12.61
N GLN A 66 -12.47 -10.35 12.09
CA GLN A 66 -13.79 -10.88 11.74
C GLN A 66 -13.86 -11.44 10.32
N LEU A 67 -12.82 -11.24 9.50
CA LEU A 67 -12.81 -11.54 8.06
C LEU A 67 -14.00 -10.91 7.32
N LYS A 68 -14.36 -9.68 7.71
CA LYS A 68 -15.50 -8.94 7.16
C LYS A 68 -15.01 -7.82 6.26
N TYR A 69 -15.67 -7.67 5.13
CA TYR A 69 -15.45 -6.60 4.17
C TYR A 69 -16.76 -5.87 3.89
N ASN A 70 -16.72 -4.54 3.98
CA ASN A 70 -17.84 -3.68 3.63
C ASN A 70 -17.40 -2.67 2.56
N TYR A 71 -18.27 -2.44 1.58
CA TYR A 71 -18.05 -1.48 0.49
C TYR A 71 -19.17 -0.44 0.47
N ILE A 72 -18.94 0.70 1.12
CA ILE A 72 -19.98 1.69 1.36
C ILE A 72 -19.92 2.75 0.26
N ARG A 73 -20.90 2.73 -0.65
CA ARG A 73 -21.00 3.68 -1.77
C ARG A 73 -21.64 5.00 -1.35
N TYR A 74 -21.16 6.08 -1.97
CA TYR A 74 -21.72 7.43 -1.90
C TYR A 74 -21.71 8.04 -3.31
N PRO A 75 -22.62 8.99 -3.62
CA PRO A 75 -22.57 9.72 -4.87
C PRO A 75 -21.30 10.59 -4.96
N LEU A 76 -20.83 10.86 -6.19
CA LEU A 76 -19.64 11.70 -6.41
C LEU A 76 -19.76 13.11 -5.81
N THR A 77 -20.98 13.63 -5.66
CA THR A 77 -21.25 14.96 -5.11
C THR A 77 -20.79 15.11 -3.66
N GLU A 78 -20.69 14.00 -2.92
CA GLU A 78 -20.24 13.91 -1.51
C GLU A 78 -18.70 13.88 -1.37
N PHE A 79 -17.97 13.86 -2.49
CA PHE A 79 -16.50 13.86 -2.49
C PHE A 79 -15.93 15.27 -2.52
N ARG A 80 -14.94 15.52 -1.66
CA ARG A 80 -14.12 16.73 -1.69
C ARG A 80 -12.67 16.37 -1.42
N ALA A 81 -11.73 16.97 -2.15
CA ALA A 81 -10.30 16.84 -1.91
C ALA A 81 -9.61 18.20 -1.99
N SER A 82 -8.51 18.36 -1.26
CA SER A 82 -7.64 19.53 -1.37
C SER A 82 -6.60 19.33 -2.47
N ASP A 83 -6.39 20.37 -3.29
CA ASP A 83 -5.33 20.41 -4.30
C ASP A 83 -3.95 20.80 -3.73
N LYS A 84 -3.88 21.13 -2.42
CA LYS A 84 -2.64 21.61 -1.77
C LYS A 84 -2.01 20.59 -0.84
N GLU A 85 -2.82 19.73 -0.24
CA GLU A 85 -2.37 18.80 0.80
C GLU A 85 -3.28 17.58 0.85
N PHE A 86 -2.81 16.47 1.44
CA PHE A 86 -3.62 15.27 1.54
C PHE A 86 -4.75 15.47 2.56
N LYS A 87 -5.89 15.89 2.06
CA LYS A 87 -7.17 16.03 2.76
C LYS A 87 -8.28 15.57 1.83
N VAL A 88 -8.98 14.52 2.22
CA VAL A 88 -10.11 13.93 1.50
C VAL A 88 -11.31 13.86 2.43
N LYS A 89 -12.49 14.21 1.91
CA LYS A 89 -13.78 14.03 2.57
C LYS A 89 -14.70 13.22 1.67
N ILE A 90 -15.38 12.26 2.27
CA ILE A 90 -16.48 11.51 1.66
C ILE A 90 -17.63 11.57 2.65
N HIS A 91 -18.65 12.35 2.31
CA HIS A 91 -19.77 12.62 3.22
C HIS A 91 -19.25 13.19 4.56
N ARG A 92 -19.63 12.58 5.69
CA ARG A 92 -19.20 12.99 7.05
C ARG A 92 -17.80 12.49 7.43
N ASN A 93 -17.14 11.72 6.56
CA ASN A 93 -15.86 11.08 6.83
C ASN A 93 -14.70 11.95 6.34
N TYR A 94 -13.57 11.91 7.06
CA TYR A 94 -12.40 12.73 6.79
C TYR A 94 -11.11 11.91 6.87
N PHE A 95 -10.23 12.11 5.89
CA PHE A 95 -8.98 11.39 5.73
C PHE A 95 -7.85 12.37 5.42
N SER A 96 -6.71 12.18 6.08
CA SER A 96 -5.49 12.94 5.87
C SER A 96 -4.29 12.14 6.35
N LYS A 97 -3.08 12.63 6.08
CA LYS A 97 -1.87 11.99 6.61
C LYS A 97 -1.83 11.93 8.14
N SER A 98 -2.43 12.89 8.85
CA SER A 98 -2.32 13.02 10.31
C SER A 98 -3.61 12.68 11.09
N ARG A 99 -4.72 12.42 10.39
CA ARG A 99 -6.02 12.17 11.03
C ARG A 99 -6.95 11.36 10.15
N LEU A 100 -7.72 10.49 10.80
CA LEU A 100 -8.87 9.77 10.24
C LEU A 100 -10.08 9.97 11.15
N SER A 101 -11.20 10.40 10.58
CA SER A 101 -12.47 10.57 11.29
C SER A 101 -13.57 9.89 10.50
N LEU A 102 -14.29 8.96 11.13
CA LEU A 102 -15.36 8.18 10.51
C LEU A 102 -16.66 8.37 11.28
N ASP A 103 -17.75 8.44 10.52
CA ASP A 103 -19.12 8.39 11.01
C ASP A 103 -19.97 7.70 9.92
N ILE A 104 -20.03 6.37 10.00
CA ILE A 104 -20.72 5.51 9.05
C ILE A 104 -21.76 4.71 9.80
N LYS A 105 -23.03 4.87 9.42
CA LYS A 105 -24.14 4.06 9.93
C LYS A 105 -24.87 3.40 8.76
N ARG A 106 -24.82 2.07 8.72
CA ARG A 106 -25.46 1.17 7.75
C ARG A 106 -26.01 -0.06 8.47
N PRO A 107 -27.00 -0.78 7.92
CA PRO A 107 -27.55 -1.98 8.55
C PRO A 107 -26.50 -3.01 8.97
N GLU A 108 -25.46 -3.19 8.15
CA GLU A 108 -24.39 -4.17 8.32
C GLU A 108 -23.10 -3.59 8.95
N LEU A 109 -23.06 -2.28 9.21
CA LEU A 109 -21.88 -1.60 9.74
C LEU A 109 -22.26 -0.30 10.50
N ASP A 110 -22.02 -0.27 11.81
CA ASP A 110 -21.95 0.96 12.61
C ASP A 110 -20.48 1.24 12.95
N LEU A 111 -19.90 2.28 12.37
CA LEU A 111 -18.48 2.59 12.49
C LEU A 111 -18.28 4.07 12.80
N LYS A 112 -17.71 4.34 13.98
CA LYS A 112 -17.27 5.67 14.40
C LYS A 112 -15.82 5.63 14.81
N ALA A 113 -15.03 6.59 14.33
CA ALA A 113 -13.62 6.66 14.69
C ALA A 113 -13.14 8.11 14.73
N ASN A 114 -12.22 8.41 15.63
CA ASN A 114 -11.46 9.66 15.63
C ASN A 114 -10.01 9.36 16.01
N LEU A 115 -9.18 9.15 15.00
CA LEU A 115 -7.79 8.75 15.14
C LEU A 115 -6.86 9.88 14.71
N LYS A 116 -5.80 10.09 15.49
CA LYS A 116 -4.66 10.96 15.16
C LYS A 116 -3.44 10.11 14.86
N PHE A 117 -2.65 10.56 13.90
CA PHE A 117 -1.42 9.90 13.48
C PHE A 117 -0.24 10.83 13.76
N ASP A 118 0.69 10.35 14.59
CA ASP A 118 1.90 11.05 14.98
C ASP A 118 3.14 10.29 14.53
N ASN A 119 4.31 10.94 14.51
CA ASN A 119 5.59 10.30 14.16
C ASN A 119 5.58 9.63 12.78
N LEU A 120 5.05 10.32 11.78
CA LEU A 120 5.03 9.81 10.41
C LEU A 120 6.43 9.53 9.89
N VAL A 121 6.58 8.39 9.21
CA VAL A 121 7.79 7.99 8.50
C VAL A 121 7.52 8.03 6.99
N PRO A 122 7.54 9.22 6.35
CA PRO A 122 7.40 9.32 4.90
C PRO A 122 8.66 8.79 4.21
N ILE A 123 8.51 8.32 2.97
CA ILE A 123 9.67 7.95 2.15
C ILE A 123 10.47 9.20 1.72
N PRO A 124 11.80 9.09 1.54
CA PRO A 124 12.61 10.18 1.02
C PRO A 124 12.18 10.57 -0.41
N ARG A 125 11.95 11.87 -0.61
CA ARG A 125 11.56 12.47 -1.90
C ARG A 125 12.64 13.39 -2.43
N SER A 126 12.75 13.46 -3.75
CA SER A 126 13.59 14.43 -4.45
C SER A 126 12.90 14.90 -5.73
N LEU A 127 13.51 15.85 -6.45
CA LEU A 127 12.99 16.30 -7.75
C LEU A 127 12.95 15.19 -8.79
N ILE A 128 13.84 14.20 -8.71
CA ILE A 128 13.89 13.08 -9.66
C ILE A 128 13.06 11.89 -9.15
N SER A 129 12.87 11.81 -7.82
CA SER A 129 12.14 10.74 -7.15
C SER A 129 11.08 11.32 -6.22
N PRO A 130 9.97 11.89 -6.73
CA PRO A 130 8.93 12.50 -5.90
C PRO A 130 8.14 11.50 -5.05
N GLY A 131 8.31 10.19 -5.29
CA GLY A 131 7.70 9.13 -4.50
C GLY A 131 8.39 7.78 -4.70
N ILE A 132 7.71 6.69 -4.31
CA ILE A 132 8.24 5.33 -4.34
C ILE A 132 8.50 4.83 -5.75
N MET A 133 7.71 5.29 -6.72
CA MET A 133 7.89 5.02 -8.15
C MET A 133 9.03 5.81 -8.80
N GLY A 134 9.75 6.65 -8.04
CA GLY A 134 10.88 7.41 -8.59
C GLY A 134 10.45 8.32 -9.74
N PHE A 135 11.29 8.39 -10.78
CA PHE A 135 10.99 9.16 -11.98
C PHE A 135 9.83 8.57 -12.79
N LEU A 136 9.38 7.34 -12.50
CA LEU A 136 8.24 6.74 -13.22
C LEU A 136 6.93 7.50 -13.01
N LEU A 137 6.80 8.28 -11.92
CA LEU A 137 5.63 9.13 -11.69
C LEU A 137 5.43 10.18 -12.79
N TYR A 138 6.49 10.57 -13.50
CA TYR A 138 6.43 11.55 -14.58
C TYR A 138 5.88 11.00 -15.90
N PHE A 139 5.87 9.67 -16.08
CA PHE A 139 5.31 9.06 -17.28
C PHE A 139 3.80 8.91 -17.15
N PRO A 140 2.98 9.41 -18.11
CA PRO A 140 1.52 9.46 -17.97
C PRO A 140 0.77 8.19 -18.44
N PHE A 141 1.48 7.14 -18.85
CA PHE A 141 0.92 5.97 -19.54
C PHE A 141 0.91 4.67 -18.72
N LEU A 142 1.20 4.73 -17.41
CA LEU A 142 1.12 3.54 -16.56
C LEU A 142 -0.34 3.30 -16.15
N GLN A 143 -0.77 2.04 -16.20
CA GLN A 143 -2.14 1.65 -15.84
C GLN A 143 -2.49 1.97 -14.38
N THR A 144 -1.50 1.92 -13.50
CA THR A 144 -1.61 2.17 -12.05
C THR A 144 -0.31 2.80 -11.57
N TYR A 145 -0.46 3.77 -10.68
CA TYR A 145 0.59 4.45 -9.96
C TYR A 145 0.42 4.16 -8.48
N HIS A 146 1.55 4.12 -7.79
CA HIS A 146 1.65 3.76 -6.40
C HIS A 146 2.40 4.85 -5.61
N GLY A 147 1.94 5.15 -4.41
CA GLY A 147 2.49 6.15 -3.51
C GLY A 147 2.49 5.69 -2.06
N ILE A 148 3.54 6.04 -1.32
CA ILE A 148 3.61 5.79 0.13
C ILE A 148 3.53 7.13 0.85
N VAL A 149 2.47 7.29 1.65
CA VAL A 149 2.27 8.46 2.51
C VAL A 149 3.08 8.28 3.80
N SER A 150 3.02 7.09 4.42
CA SER A 150 3.77 6.78 5.63
C SER A 150 4.07 5.29 5.75
N MET A 151 5.36 4.94 5.87
CA MET A 151 5.84 3.57 6.13
C MET A 151 5.48 3.09 7.54
N CYS A 152 5.44 4.00 8.50
CA CYS A 152 5.06 3.71 9.88
C CYS A 152 4.60 5.02 10.53
N HIS A 153 3.69 4.95 11.50
CA HIS A 153 3.33 6.06 12.37
C HIS A 153 2.64 5.50 13.62
N SER A 154 2.63 6.26 14.70
CA SER A 154 1.84 5.94 15.90
C SER A 154 0.39 6.40 15.74
N ILE A 155 -0.55 5.62 16.26
CA ILE A 155 -1.99 5.94 16.23
C ILE A 155 -2.46 6.27 17.65
N ARG A 156 -3.30 7.29 17.79
CA ARG A 156 -4.01 7.58 19.05
C ARG A 156 -5.49 7.86 18.80
N GLY A 157 -6.34 7.37 19.69
CA GLY A 157 -7.79 7.62 19.65
C GLY A 157 -8.57 6.33 19.74
N THR A 158 -9.84 6.38 19.35
CA THR A 158 -10.77 5.26 19.48
C THR A 158 -11.51 5.00 18.18
N MET A 159 -11.91 3.73 18.01
CA MET A 159 -12.80 3.26 16.96
C MET A 159 -13.86 2.36 17.58
N SER A 160 -15.13 2.66 17.35
CA SER A 160 -16.24 1.75 17.58
C SER A 160 -16.62 1.13 16.25
N ILE A 161 -16.61 -0.20 16.16
CA ILE A 161 -17.03 -0.96 14.98
C ILE A 161 -18.04 -2.05 15.41
N ASN A 162 -19.30 -1.85 15.06
CA ASN A 162 -20.44 -2.58 15.60
C ASN A 162 -20.37 -2.60 17.14
N ASP A 163 -20.41 -3.77 17.75
CA ASP A 163 -20.41 -3.94 19.21
C ASP A 163 -19.01 -3.91 19.85
N ARG A 164 -17.95 -3.64 19.07
CA ARG A 164 -16.57 -3.59 19.57
C ARG A 164 -16.05 -2.16 19.62
N THR A 165 -15.41 -1.82 20.73
CA THR A 165 -14.59 -0.61 20.86
C THR A 165 -13.11 -0.99 20.87
N ILE A 166 -12.32 -0.33 20.04
CA ILE A 166 -10.88 -0.51 19.89
C ILE A 166 -10.20 0.79 20.31
N ASP A 167 -9.35 0.70 21.33
CA ASP A 167 -8.51 1.79 21.79
C ASP A 167 -7.13 1.71 21.14
N PHE A 168 -6.72 2.79 20.47
CA PHE A 168 -5.37 2.95 19.95
C PHE A 168 -4.56 3.81 20.91
N LYS A 169 -3.55 3.20 21.53
CA LYS A 169 -2.66 3.80 22.53
C LYS A 169 -1.22 3.83 22.01
N LYS A 170 -0.24 3.86 22.91
CA LYS A 170 1.16 4.21 22.57
C LYS A 170 1.83 3.23 21.60
N LYS A 171 1.44 1.95 21.59
CA LYS A 171 2.05 0.90 20.76
C LYS A 171 1.27 0.63 19.47
N ALA A 172 0.10 1.23 19.29
CA ALA A 172 -0.65 1.15 18.05
C ALA A 172 0.13 1.76 16.89
N LYS A 173 0.14 1.05 15.75
CA LYS A 173 0.90 1.46 14.56
C LYS A 173 0.00 1.44 13.33
N GLY A 174 0.30 2.37 12.43
CA GLY A 174 -0.36 2.40 11.13
C GLY A 174 0.59 2.51 9.95
N TYR A 175 0.02 2.28 8.79
CA TYR A 175 0.65 2.41 7.48
C TYR A 175 -0.33 3.08 6.52
N ILE A 176 0.16 3.97 5.66
CA ILE A 176 -0.67 4.65 4.66
C ILE A 176 0.03 4.61 3.30
N GLU A 177 -0.67 4.03 2.32
CA GLU A 177 -0.29 4.07 0.92
C GLU A 177 -1.46 4.50 0.05
N LYS A 178 -1.20 4.60 -1.24
CA LYS A 178 -2.15 5.14 -2.19
C LYS A 178 -1.90 4.56 -3.57
N ASP A 179 -2.99 4.19 -4.23
CA ASP A 179 -3.00 3.79 -5.64
C ASP A 179 -3.92 4.67 -6.46
N TRP A 180 -3.55 4.92 -7.71
CA TRP A 180 -4.41 5.60 -8.67
C TRP A 180 -4.08 5.23 -10.11
N GLY A 181 -5.05 5.33 -10.99
CA GLY A 181 -4.87 4.96 -12.40
C GLY A 181 -6.18 4.53 -13.03
N GLN A 182 -6.12 3.52 -13.89
CA GLN A 182 -7.27 2.94 -14.57
C GLN A 182 -7.58 1.52 -14.07
N SER A 183 -6.56 0.67 -13.94
CA SER A 183 -6.74 -0.75 -13.61
C SER A 183 -5.54 -1.30 -12.85
N PHE A 184 -5.79 -2.22 -11.94
CA PHE A 184 -4.74 -3.06 -11.37
C PHE A 184 -4.10 -3.98 -12.43
N PRO A 185 -2.84 -4.40 -12.23
CA PRO A 185 -2.12 -5.29 -13.14
C PRO A 185 -2.76 -6.68 -13.26
N ALA A 186 -2.41 -7.41 -14.33
CA ALA A 186 -2.90 -8.78 -14.56
C ALA A 186 -2.36 -9.81 -13.54
N ALA A 187 -1.20 -9.52 -12.93
CA ALA A 187 -0.61 -10.29 -11.85
C ALA A 187 0.16 -9.36 -10.93
N TRP A 188 0.08 -9.59 -9.64
CA TRP A 188 0.86 -8.86 -8.65
C TRP A 188 1.10 -9.65 -7.37
N ILE A 189 2.17 -9.26 -6.69
CA ILE A 189 2.38 -9.52 -5.28
C ILE A 189 2.44 -8.14 -4.63
N TRP A 190 1.63 -7.91 -3.61
CA TRP A 190 1.78 -6.76 -2.72
C TRP A 190 1.97 -7.27 -1.30
N MET A 191 2.88 -6.66 -0.55
CA MET A 191 3.14 -7.04 0.82
C MET A 191 3.63 -5.87 1.66
N GLN A 192 3.15 -5.81 2.90
CA GLN A 192 3.48 -4.73 3.82
C GLN A 192 3.47 -5.20 5.28
N THR A 193 4.46 -4.78 6.07
CA THR A 193 4.39 -4.87 7.53
C THR A 193 5.33 -3.87 8.21
N ASN A 194 4.92 -3.36 9.37
CA ASN A 194 5.70 -2.55 10.31
C ASN A 194 5.67 -3.14 11.74
N HIS A 195 5.34 -4.43 11.82
CA HIS A 195 5.22 -5.20 13.06
C HIS A 195 6.28 -6.31 13.09
N PHE A 196 7.55 -5.90 13.04
CA PHE A 196 8.67 -6.79 13.25
C PHE A 196 8.87 -7.10 14.74
N ASP A 197 9.67 -8.12 15.00
CA ASP A 197 10.28 -8.44 16.28
C ASP A 197 11.16 -7.30 16.83
N GLN A 198 11.61 -6.39 15.96
CA GLN A 198 12.38 -5.21 16.28
C GLN A 198 11.59 -3.91 16.05
N GLU A 199 11.81 -2.90 16.89
CA GLU A 199 11.21 -1.59 16.72
C GLU A 199 11.85 -0.80 15.58
N ASN A 200 11.13 0.21 15.08
CA ASN A 200 11.59 1.10 14.00
C ASN A 200 11.98 0.34 12.71
N VAL A 201 11.21 -0.69 12.38
CA VAL A 201 11.31 -1.42 11.12
C VAL A 201 9.96 -1.37 10.39
N SER A 202 10.00 -1.06 9.10
CA SER A 202 8.84 -1.14 8.22
C SER A 202 9.26 -1.58 6.83
N PHE A 203 8.42 -2.37 6.20
CA PHE A 203 8.66 -2.99 4.92
C PHE A 203 7.43 -2.91 4.04
N MET A 204 7.67 -2.62 2.77
CA MET A 204 6.71 -2.72 1.70
C MET A 204 7.43 -3.30 0.47
N CYS A 205 6.79 -4.22 -0.23
CA CYS A 205 7.21 -4.67 -1.55
C CYS A 205 6.00 -4.94 -2.45
N SER A 206 6.08 -4.45 -3.67
CA SER A 206 5.14 -4.73 -4.74
C SER A 206 5.89 -5.23 -5.97
N VAL A 207 5.42 -6.32 -6.57
CA VAL A 207 5.90 -6.86 -7.86
C VAL A 207 4.68 -7.00 -8.75
N ALA A 208 4.71 -6.48 -9.97
CA ALA A 208 3.54 -6.44 -10.84
C ALA A 208 3.90 -6.69 -12.31
N LYS A 209 3.00 -7.37 -13.03
CA LYS A 209 3.05 -7.48 -14.48
C LYS A 209 2.36 -6.26 -15.08
N VAL A 210 3.15 -5.35 -15.63
CA VAL A 210 2.67 -4.07 -16.14
C VAL A 210 2.75 -4.08 -17.67
N PRO A 211 1.68 -3.65 -18.38
CA PRO A 211 1.73 -3.46 -19.81
C PRO A 211 2.61 -2.25 -20.13
N LEU A 212 3.49 -2.40 -21.10
CA LEU A 212 4.30 -1.32 -21.66
C LEU A 212 4.27 -1.47 -23.18
N PHE A 213 3.42 -0.66 -23.82
CA PHE A 213 3.06 -0.81 -25.24
C PHE A 213 2.58 -2.25 -25.54
N ASN A 214 3.07 -2.87 -26.61
CA ASN A 214 2.71 -4.23 -27.03
C ASN A 214 3.47 -5.34 -26.25
N LYS A 215 4.17 -4.99 -25.16
CA LYS A 215 4.92 -5.94 -24.32
C LYS A 215 4.46 -5.84 -22.87
N HIS A 216 4.81 -6.85 -22.09
CA HIS A 216 4.61 -6.84 -20.64
C HIS A 216 5.97 -6.93 -19.95
N PHE A 217 6.17 -6.14 -18.90
CA PHE A 217 7.35 -6.24 -18.05
C PHE A 217 6.97 -6.51 -16.60
N THR A 218 7.82 -7.23 -15.88
CA THR A 218 7.68 -7.43 -14.44
C THR A 218 8.37 -6.28 -13.73
N GLY A 219 7.59 -5.30 -13.28
CA GLY A 219 8.07 -4.18 -12.48
C GLY A 219 8.04 -4.51 -11.00
N PHE A 220 8.89 -3.85 -10.21
CA PHE A 220 8.84 -3.99 -8.76
C PHE A 220 9.29 -2.70 -8.05
N LEU A 221 8.73 -2.53 -6.86
CA LEU A 221 9.01 -1.46 -5.92
C LEU A 221 9.17 -2.10 -4.55
N CYS A 222 10.26 -1.81 -3.86
CA CYS A 222 10.51 -2.35 -2.53
C CYS A 222 11.21 -1.30 -1.69
N MET A 223 10.68 -1.09 -0.49
CA MET A 223 11.22 -0.19 0.52
C MET A 223 11.31 -0.92 1.85
N LEU A 224 12.52 -0.97 2.39
CA LEU A 224 12.78 -1.41 3.76
C LEU A 224 13.32 -0.20 4.55
N TRP A 225 12.65 0.14 5.64
CA TRP A 225 13.09 1.13 6.60
C TRP A 225 13.54 0.39 7.87
N VAL A 226 14.79 0.57 8.28
CA VAL A 226 15.38 -0.06 9.48
C VAL A 226 16.13 1.02 10.24
N HIS A 227 15.72 1.30 11.47
CA HIS A 227 16.38 2.20 12.42
C HIS A 227 16.78 3.55 11.81
N GLY A 228 15.85 4.19 11.10
CA GLY A 228 16.07 5.50 10.48
C GLY A 228 16.66 5.48 9.06
N LYS A 229 17.13 4.33 8.57
CA LYS A 229 17.71 4.19 7.22
C LYS A 229 16.76 3.51 6.25
N PHE A 230 16.68 4.04 5.04
CA PHE A 230 15.90 3.46 3.94
C PHE A 230 16.79 2.67 2.97
N TYR A 231 16.32 1.48 2.61
CA TYR A 231 16.90 0.60 1.60
C TYR A 231 15.87 0.40 0.49
N ARG A 232 16.20 0.91 -0.70
CA ARG A 232 15.30 0.96 -1.86
C ARG A 232 15.76 0.00 -2.94
N PHE A 233 14.86 -0.87 -3.38
CA PHE A 233 15.03 -1.71 -4.55
C PHE A 233 13.86 -1.46 -5.51
N ALA A 234 14.14 -1.07 -6.74
CA ALA A 234 13.11 -0.85 -7.73
C ALA A 234 13.62 -1.14 -9.15
N SER A 235 12.71 -1.45 -10.06
CA SER A 235 13.04 -1.71 -11.47
C SER A 235 13.70 -0.51 -12.16
N TYR A 236 13.59 0.69 -11.60
CA TYR A 236 14.14 1.93 -12.16
C TYR A 236 15.48 2.37 -11.53
N ASN A 237 16.00 1.68 -10.49
CA ASN A 237 17.23 2.10 -9.77
C ASN A 237 18.38 1.08 -9.85
N LEU A 238 18.49 0.38 -10.99
CA LEU A 238 19.48 -0.68 -11.23
C LEU A 238 19.40 -1.86 -10.23
N SER A 239 18.27 -1.99 -9.54
CA SER A 239 17.97 -3.21 -8.80
C SER A 239 17.35 -4.24 -9.74
N ARG A 240 17.48 -5.51 -9.40
CA ARG A 240 16.87 -6.62 -10.13
C ARG A 240 16.26 -7.66 -9.19
N ILE A 241 15.24 -8.35 -9.68
CA ILE A 241 14.76 -9.60 -9.11
C ILE A 241 15.72 -10.69 -9.58
N ARG A 242 16.38 -11.37 -8.64
CA ARG A 242 17.27 -12.50 -8.93
C ARG A 242 16.54 -13.83 -8.98
N TYR A 243 15.48 -13.92 -8.19
CA TYR A 243 14.66 -15.11 -8.08
C TYR A 243 13.29 -14.68 -7.56
N LEU A 244 12.24 -15.20 -8.18
CA LEU A 244 10.88 -15.08 -7.68
C LEU A 244 10.14 -16.38 -7.91
N LYS A 245 9.63 -16.98 -6.84
CA LYS A 245 8.76 -18.15 -6.95
C LYS A 245 7.57 -18.07 -6.01
N GLY A 246 6.40 -18.38 -6.53
CA GLY A 246 5.18 -18.56 -5.75
C GLY A 246 4.90 -20.04 -5.54
N PHE A 247 4.46 -20.42 -4.35
CA PHE A 247 3.95 -21.76 -4.12
C PHE A 247 2.83 -21.76 -3.09
N LYS A 248 1.62 -22.15 -3.54
CA LYS A 248 0.41 -22.14 -2.71
C LYS A 248 0.24 -20.78 -2.02
N LYS A 249 0.33 -20.77 -0.69
CA LYS A 249 0.21 -19.60 0.19
C LYS A 249 1.57 -18.96 0.52
N LYS A 250 2.57 -19.09 -0.34
CA LYS A 250 3.93 -18.57 -0.09
C LYS A 250 4.50 -17.88 -1.33
N ALA A 251 5.33 -16.87 -1.09
CA ALA A 251 6.18 -16.28 -2.11
C ALA A 251 7.61 -16.14 -1.56
N PHE A 252 8.59 -16.44 -2.40
CA PHE A 252 10.00 -16.24 -2.11
C PHE A 252 10.60 -15.31 -3.17
N ILE A 253 11.18 -14.20 -2.71
CA ILE A 253 11.71 -13.14 -3.58
C ILE A 253 13.14 -12.83 -3.13
N VAL A 254 14.04 -12.74 -4.10
CA VAL A 254 15.41 -12.27 -3.90
C VAL A 254 15.63 -11.04 -4.75
N LEU A 255 15.90 -9.91 -4.09
CA LEU A 255 16.21 -8.63 -4.74
C LEU A 255 17.70 -8.30 -4.55
N GLU A 256 18.27 -7.64 -5.55
CA GLU A 256 19.69 -7.31 -5.54
C GLU A 256 19.95 -5.96 -6.22
N ASN A 257 20.86 -5.16 -5.68
CA ASN A 257 21.48 -4.03 -6.37
C ASN A 257 23.01 -4.05 -6.17
N MET A 258 23.72 -2.97 -6.51
CA MET A 258 25.19 -2.95 -6.39
C MET A 258 25.68 -3.14 -4.94
N ASN A 259 24.94 -2.64 -3.95
CA ASN A 259 25.39 -2.56 -2.57
C ASN A 259 24.75 -3.61 -1.66
N TYR A 260 23.57 -4.11 -2.02
CA TYR A 260 22.73 -4.89 -1.12
C TYR A 260 22.09 -6.11 -1.80
N HIS A 261 21.83 -7.10 -0.98
CA HIS A 261 21.02 -8.29 -1.29
C HIS A 261 19.91 -8.40 -0.26
N LEU A 262 18.68 -8.65 -0.72
CA LEU A 262 17.50 -8.72 0.14
C LEU A 262 16.71 -9.98 -0.18
N THR A 263 16.56 -10.84 0.82
CA THR A 263 15.74 -12.05 0.75
C THR A 263 14.43 -11.83 1.49
N ILE A 264 13.33 -12.21 0.86
CA ILE A 264 11.98 -12.06 1.37
C ILE A 264 11.28 -13.41 1.30
N LYS A 265 10.73 -13.88 2.41
CA LYS A 265 9.84 -15.04 2.47
C LYS A 265 8.49 -14.59 3.01
N ALA A 266 7.46 -14.65 2.17
CA ALA A 266 6.11 -14.28 2.54
C ALA A 266 5.25 -15.54 2.70
N SER A 267 4.45 -15.58 3.77
CA SER A 267 3.46 -16.63 4.03
C SER A 267 2.07 -16.02 4.23
N LEU A 268 1.15 -16.36 3.34
CA LEU A 268 -0.22 -15.87 3.27
C LEU A 268 -1.10 -16.49 4.37
N GLY A 269 -1.66 -15.60 5.18
CA GLY A 269 -2.62 -15.90 6.23
C GLY A 269 -4.04 -16.11 5.70
N LYS A 270 -5.03 -15.85 6.55
CA LYS A 270 -6.44 -15.81 6.14
C LYS A 270 -6.68 -14.57 5.29
N THR A 271 -7.42 -14.74 4.20
CA THR A 271 -7.71 -13.69 3.23
C THR A 271 -9.18 -13.30 3.26
N VAL A 272 -9.46 -12.07 2.87
CA VAL A 272 -10.81 -11.57 2.57
C VAL A 272 -10.83 -11.12 1.12
N ASP A 273 -11.92 -11.40 0.43
CA ASP A 273 -12.15 -10.93 -0.93
C ASP A 273 -12.61 -9.48 -0.90
N MET A 274 -11.87 -8.61 -1.60
CA MET A 274 -12.08 -7.19 -1.66
C MET A 274 -12.21 -6.72 -3.10
N LYS A 275 -12.94 -5.62 -3.30
CA LYS A 275 -13.02 -5.03 -4.63
C LYS A 275 -11.71 -4.40 -5.04
N ALA A 276 -11.33 -4.66 -6.28
CA ALA A 276 -10.18 -4.08 -6.96
C ALA A 276 -10.61 -3.30 -8.22
N PRO A 277 -9.83 -2.31 -8.65
CA PRO A 277 -10.15 -1.52 -9.82
C PRO A 277 -9.88 -2.28 -11.13
N GLN A 278 -10.87 -2.26 -12.01
CA GLN A 278 -10.82 -2.75 -13.37
C GLN A 278 -11.52 -1.73 -14.28
N ALA A 279 -10.73 -1.06 -15.14
CA ALA A 279 -11.19 -0.01 -16.04
C ALA A 279 -12.01 1.08 -15.31
N GLY A 280 -11.47 1.62 -14.22
CA GLY A 280 -12.10 2.67 -13.41
C GLY A 280 -13.29 2.21 -12.55
N SER A 281 -13.79 1.00 -12.76
CA SER A 281 -14.85 0.38 -11.95
C SER A 281 -14.25 -0.49 -10.83
N MET A 282 -14.94 -0.60 -9.70
CA MET A 282 -14.55 -1.49 -8.58
C MET A 282 -15.27 -2.84 -8.70
N VAL A 283 -14.95 -3.58 -9.76
CA VAL A 283 -15.55 -4.88 -10.12
C VAL A 283 -14.55 -6.02 -10.11
N GLY A 284 -13.25 -5.73 -10.05
CA GLY A 284 -12.22 -6.74 -9.87
C GLY A 284 -12.20 -7.27 -8.44
N HIS A 285 -11.41 -8.32 -8.23
CA HIS A 285 -11.25 -8.98 -6.94
C HIS A 285 -9.79 -8.96 -6.52
N CYS A 286 -9.54 -8.74 -5.23
CA CYS A 286 -8.25 -8.90 -4.58
C CYS A 286 -8.43 -9.68 -3.28
N PHE A 287 -7.61 -10.71 -3.09
CA PHE A 287 -7.62 -11.51 -1.86
C PHE A 287 -6.52 -11.01 -0.93
N GLU A 288 -6.89 -10.10 -0.03
CA GLU A 288 -5.95 -9.49 0.90
C GLU A 288 -5.96 -10.23 2.25
N SER A 289 -4.77 -10.49 2.80
CA SER A 289 -4.60 -10.88 4.19
C SER A 289 -3.89 -9.78 4.97
N MET A 290 -4.37 -9.44 6.17
CA MET A 290 -3.62 -8.61 7.14
C MET A 290 -3.06 -9.42 8.31
N GLU A 291 -3.11 -10.75 8.22
CA GLU A 291 -2.65 -11.70 9.25
C GLU A 291 -1.46 -12.54 8.75
N SER A 292 -0.82 -12.09 7.67
CA SER A 292 0.31 -12.79 7.05
C SER A 292 1.62 -12.58 7.80
N LYS A 293 2.63 -13.36 7.42
CA LYS A 293 4.00 -13.25 7.94
C LYS A 293 4.98 -12.98 6.81
N ILE A 294 5.96 -12.10 7.04
CA ILE A 294 7.02 -11.77 6.10
C ILE A 294 8.36 -11.86 6.83
N GLU A 295 9.22 -12.78 6.41
CA GLU A 295 10.59 -12.89 6.88
C GLU A 295 11.53 -12.15 5.93
N ILE A 296 12.44 -11.36 6.49
CA ILE A 296 13.37 -10.55 5.73
C ILE A 296 14.79 -10.81 6.18
N SER A 297 15.71 -10.84 5.23
CA SER A 297 17.15 -10.79 5.50
C SER A 297 17.82 -9.83 4.51
N LEU A 298 18.38 -8.74 5.02
CA LEU A 298 19.13 -7.75 4.28
C LEU A 298 20.61 -7.92 4.55
N PHE A 299 21.38 -7.96 3.47
CA PHE A 299 22.82 -8.15 3.49
C PHE A 299 23.52 -7.01 2.73
N GLN A 300 24.68 -6.59 3.24
CA GLN A 300 25.61 -5.75 2.50
C GLN A 300 26.48 -6.63 1.61
N LYS A 301 26.71 -6.19 0.38
CA LYS A 301 27.69 -6.81 -0.51
C LYS A 301 29.07 -6.22 -0.26
N ASP A 302 30.10 -7.05 -0.35
CA ASP A 302 31.46 -6.57 -0.35
C ASP A 302 31.75 -5.69 -1.56
N VAL A 303 32.41 -4.57 -1.28
CA VAL A 303 33.03 -3.73 -2.30
C VAL A 303 34.25 -4.49 -2.80
N LYS A 304 34.42 -4.58 -4.14
CA LYS A 304 35.58 -5.22 -4.78
C LYS A 304 36.87 -4.85 -4.06
N GLY A 305 37.52 -5.82 -3.39
CA GLY A 305 38.80 -5.62 -2.68
C GLY A 305 38.87 -6.21 -1.27
N THR A 306 37.77 -6.70 -0.69
CA THR A 306 37.75 -7.43 0.59
C THR A 306 37.32 -8.88 0.37
N ASN A 307 37.82 -9.80 1.20
CA ASN A 307 37.68 -11.26 1.04
C ASN A 307 36.24 -11.67 0.70
N LYS A 308 36.07 -12.43 -0.39
CA LYS A 308 34.79 -12.84 -1.01
C LYS A 308 33.76 -13.55 -0.12
N ASN A 309 34.01 -13.73 1.17
CA ASN A 309 33.21 -14.59 2.07
C ASN A 309 32.50 -13.85 3.22
N ASP A 310 32.73 -12.55 3.47
CA ASP A 310 32.11 -11.86 4.61
C ASP A 310 30.87 -11.06 4.19
N VAL A 311 29.76 -11.77 3.98
CA VAL A 311 28.46 -11.14 3.76
C VAL A 311 27.93 -10.56 5.09
N LYS A 312 28.12 -9.26 5.31
CA LYS A 312 27.60 -8.57 6.51
C LYS A 312 26.07 -8.52 6.50
N ILE A 313 25.45 -9.16 7.49
CA ILE A 313 24.00 -9.06 7.75
C ILE A 313 23.70 -7.67 8.33
N LEU A 314 22.85 -6.91 7.64
CA LEU A 314 22.40 -5.59 8.11
C LEU A 314 21.08 -5.67 8.88
N PHE A 315 20.22 -6.62 8.52
CA PHE A 315 18.95 -6.84 9.22
C PHE A 315 18.45 -8.26 8.95
N LYS A 316 17.88 -8.89 9.98
CA LYS A 316 17.10 -10.12 9.86
C LYS A 316 15.95 -10.04 10.86
N GLY A 317 14.74 -10.32 10.40
CA GLY A 317 13.57 -10.26 11.27
C GLY A 317 12.31 -10.80 10.60
N THR A 318 11.30 -11.04 11.42
CA THR A 318 9.99 -11.54 10.98
C THR A 318 8.91 -10.51 11.30
N GLY A 319 8.31 -9.97 10.26
CA GLY A 319 7.13 -9.13 10.35
C GLY A 319 5.86 -9.97 10.44
N ILE A 320 5.02 -9.66 11.42
CA ILE A 320 3.67 -10.23 11.58
C ILE A 320 2.61 -9.22 11.16
N LYS A 321 1.33 -9.60 11.27
CA LYS A 321 0.19 -8.75 10.90
C LYS A 321 0.39 -8.12 9.54
N ALA A 322 0.95 -8.90 8.61
CA ALA A 322 1.37 -8.39 7.32
C ALA A 322 0.18 -8.33 6.37
N GLY A 323 0.09 -7.21 5.65
CA GLY A 323 -0.67 -7.09 4.42
C GLY A 323 0.00 -7.98 3.38
N LEU A 324 -0.74 -8.84 2.71
CA LEU A 324 -0.20 -9.71 1.67
C LEU A 324 -1.30 -10.10 0.67
N GLU A 325 -0.97 -9.90 -0.60
CA GLU A 325 -1.77 -10.26 -1.76
C GLU A 325 -0.89 -11.08 -2.70
N LEU A 326 -1.38 -12.23 -3.16
CA LEU A 326 -0.68 -13.13 -4.08
C LEU A 326 -1.57 -13.42 -5.29
N MET A 327 -1.51 -12.57 -6.31
CA MET A 327 -2.43 -12.56 -7.45
C MET A 327 -1.71 -13.02 -8.72
N ASN A 328 -2.11 -14.19 -9.25
CA ASN A 328 -1.55 -14.79 -10.46
C ASN A 328 0.00 -14.90 -10.44
N VAL A 329 0.58 -15.25 -9.29
CA VAL A 329 2.04 -15.22 -9.03
C VAL A 329 2.87 -15.98 -10.07
N LYS A 330 2.35 -17.06 -10.66
CA LYS A 330 3.03 -17.83 -11.71
C LYS A 330 3.47 -16.96 -12.91
N LEU A 331 2.76 -15.86 -13.20
CA LEU A 331 3.09 -14.94 -14.29
C LEU A 331 4.26 -13.99 -13.97
N LEU A 332 4.73 -13.99 -12.71
CA LEU A 332 5.78 -13.13 -12.20
C LEU A 332 7.09 -13.88 -11.93
N GLU A 333 7.09 -15.22 -12.02
CA GLU A 333 8.25 -16.04 -11.68
C GLU A 333 9.45 -15.73 -12.59
N VAL A 334 10.64 -15.75 -11.99
CA VAL A 334 11.94 -15.45 -12.62
C VAL A 334 12.95 -16.50 -12.22
#